data_AF-Q7KYP0-F1
#
_entry.id   AF-Q7KYP0-F1
#
_cell.length_a   1.000
_cell.length_b   1.000
_cell.length_c   1.000
_cell.angle_alpha   90.00
_cell.angle_beta   90.00
_cell.angle_gamma   90.00
#
_symmetry.space_group_name_H-M   'P 1'
#
loop_
_entity.id
_entity.type
_entity.pdbx_description
1 polymer ?
#
loop_
_entity_poly.entity_id
_entity_poly.type
_entity_poly.pdbx_seq_one_letter_code
_entity_poly.pdbx_strand_id
1 'polypeptide(L)'
;MLLLGLLLLLPLLAGARLLWNWWKLRSLHLPPLAPGFLHLLQPDLPIYLLGLTQKFGPIYRLHLGLQDVVVLNSKRTIEEAMVKKWADFAGRPEPLTYKLVSRNYPDLSLGDYSLLWKAHKKLTRSALLLGIRDSMEPVVEQLTQEFCERMRAQPGTPVAIEEEFSLLTCSIICYLTFGDKIKDDNLMPAYYKCIQEVLKTWSHWSIQIVDVIPFLRFFPNPGLRRLKQAIEKRDHIVEMQLRQHKESLVAGQWRDMMDYMLQGVAQPSMEEGSGQLLEGHVHMAAVDLLIGGTETTANTLSWAVVFLLHHPEIQQRLQEELDHELGPGASSSRVPYKDRARLPLLNATIAEVLRLRPVVPLALPHRTTRPS
;
A
#
# COMPACT_ATOMS: atom_id res chain seq x y z
N MET A 1 -38.05 -44.78 16.82
CA MET A 1 -38.86 -43.59 17.15
C MET A 1 -38.01 -42.37 17.52
N LEU A 2 -37.05 -42.46 18.45
CA LEU A 2 -36.21 -41.31 18.88
C LEU A 2 -35.29 -40.71 17.79
N LEU A 3 -34.71 -41.52 16.91
CA LEU A 3 -33.82 -41.08 15.82
C LEU A 3 -34.53 -40.23 14.74
N LEU A 4 -35.80 -40.52 14.44
CA LEU A 4 -36.61 -39.75 13.49
C LEU A 4 -36.99 -38.37 14.03
N GLY A 5 -37.23 -38.25 15.35
CA GLY A 5 -37.51 -36.97 16.00
C GLY A 5 -36.30 -36.02 16.00
N LEU A 6 -35.10 -36.56 16.21
CA LEU A 6 -33.84 -35.79 16.14
C LEU A 6 -33.51 -35.30 14.72
N LEU A 7 -33.83 -36.09 13.71
CA LEU A 7 -33.66 -35.74 12.28
C LEU A 7 -34.57 -34.59 11.82
N LEU A 8 -35.75 -34.43 12.42
CA LEU A 8 -36.69 -33.33 12.13
C LEU A 8 -36.42 -32.06 12.96
N LEU A 9 -35.83 -32.21 14.14
CA LEU A 9 -35.48 -31.09 15.03
C LEU A 9 -34.37 -30.20 14.47
N LEU A 10 -33.37 -30.78 13.81
CA LEU A 10 -32.25 -30.06 13.20
C LEU A 10 -32.70 -29.07 12.09
N PRO A 11 -33.51 -29.46 11.09
CA PRO A 11 -34.00 -28.53 10.08
C PRO A 11 -34.99 -27.50 10.65
N LEU A 12 -35.78 -27.84 11.67
CA LEU A 12 -36.65 -26.88 12.38
C LEU A 12 -35.84 -25.81 13.14
N LEU A 13 -34.80 -26.21 13.87
CA LEU A 13 -33.90 -25.29 14.55
C LEU A 13 -33.08 -24.45 13.55
N ALA A 14 -32.65 -25.05 12.44
CA ALA A 14 -32.00 -24.31 11.35
C ALA A 14 -32.96 -23.29 10.72
N GLY A 15 -34.21 -23.67 10.47
CA GLY A 15 -35.27 -22.80 9.95
C GLY A 15 -35.62 -21.66 10.90
N ALA A 16 -35.78 -21.96 12.19
CA ALA A 16 -36.03 -20.96 13.23
C ALA A 16 -34.86 -19.98 13.37
N ARG A 17 -33.61 -20.47 13.30
CA ARG A 17 -32.40 -19.64 13.32
C ARG A 17 -32.27 -18.78 12.07
N LEU A 18 -32.63 -19.31 10.90
CA LEU A 18 -32.69 -18.54 9.64
C LEU A 18 -33.74 -17.44 9.73
N LEU A 19 -34.96 -17.76 10.18
CA LEU A 19 -36.05 -16.79 10.35
C LEU A 19 -35.71 -15.72 11.39
N TRP A 20 -35.10 -16.10 12.51
CA TRP A 20 -34.63 -15.18 13.54
C TRP A 20 -33.53 -14.24 13.02
N ASN A 21 -32.54 -14.77 12.30
CA ASN A 21 -31.52 -13.96 11.65
C ASN A 21 -32.14 -13.02 10.61
N TRP A 22 -33.13 -13.48 9.85
CA TRP A 22 -33.83 -12.68 8.85
C TRP A 22 -34.64 -11.53 9.50
N TRP A 23 -35.30 -11.79 10.62
CA TRP A 23 -35.97 -10.77 11.43
C TRP A 23 -34.98 -9.74 12.01
N LYS A 24 -33.85 -10.20 12.55
CA LYS A 24 -32.81 -9.32 13.10
C LYS A 24 -32.18 -8.43 12.00
N LEU A 25 -31.93 -8.99 10.82
CA LEU A 25 -31.45 -8.24 9.65
C LEU A 25 -32.47 -7.21 9.14
N ARG A 26 -33.77 -7.52 9.20
CA ARG A 26 -34.84 -6.55 8.85
C ARG A 26 -34.95 -5.37 9.83
N SER A 27 -34.60 -5.58 11.11
CA SER A 27 -34.58 -4.49 12.09
C SER A 27 -33.38 -3.55 11.94
N LEU A 28 -32.36 -3.93 11.15
CA LEU A 28 -31.19 -3.12 10.86
C LEU A 28 -31.38 -2.35 9.55
N HIS A 29 -31.24 -1.03 9.60
CA HIS A 29 -31.22 -0.18 8.41
C HIS A 29 -29.88 -0.35 7.67
N LEU A 30 -29.72 -1.48 6.98
CA LEU A 30 -28.54 -1.77 6.17
C LEU A 30 -28.52 -0.92 4.90
N PRO A 31 -27.33 -0.60 4.35
CA PRO A 31 -27.25 0.00 3.02
C PRO A 31 -27.94 -0.88 1.96
N PRO A 32 -28.44 -0.27 0.87
CA PRO A 32 -29.13 -1.00 -0.20
C PRO A 32 -28.20 -2.05 -0.83
N LEU A 33 -28.74 -3.23 -1.15
CA LEU A 33 -27.99 -4.30 -1.80
C LEU A 33 -28.15 -4.19 -3.32
N ALA A 34 -27.05 -3.94 -4.02
CA ALA A 34 -26.99 -3.99 -5.47
C ALA A 34 -27.11 -5.47 -5.93
N PRO A 35 -28.01 -5.79 -6.87
CA PRO A 35 -28.20 -7.15 -7.34
C PRO A 35 -26.99 -7.65 -8.15
N GLY A 36 -26.88 -8.97 -8.26
CA GLY A 36 -25.79 -9.63 -8.99
C GLY A 36 -24.63 -10.06 -8.09
N PHE A 37 -23.75 -10.88 -8.65
CA PHE A 37 -22.58 -11.45 -7.98
C PHE A 37 -21.39 -11.44 -8.96
N LEU A 38 -20.17 -11.66 -8.44
CA LEU A 38 -18.93 -11.64 -9.25
C LEU A 38 -18.69 -10.31 -10.00
N HIS A 39 -19.06 -9.18 -9.38
CA HIS A 39 -18.82 -7.84 -9.94
C HIS A 39 -17.34 -7.53 -10.22
N LEU A 40 -16.41 -8.31 -9.65
CA LEU A 40 -14.96 -8.24 -9.92
C LEU A 40 -14.58 -8.55 -11.38
N LEU A 41 -15.45 -9.17 -12.16
CA LEU A 41 -15.23 -9.43 -13.59
C LEU A 41 -15.42 -8.18 -14.45
N GLN A 42 -15.97 -7.09 -13.89
CA GLN A 42 -16.15 -5.85 -14.63
C GLN A 42 -14.80 -5.18 -14.86
N PRO A 43 -14.49 -4.75 -16.11
CA PRO A 43 -13.34 -3.89 -16.36
C PRO A 43 -13.53 -2.55 -15.64
N ASP A 44 -12.43 -1.87 -15.33
CA ASP A 44 -12.45 -0.57 -14.65
C ASP A 44 -13.34 -0.56 -13.41
N LEU A 45 -13.16 -1.56 -12.54
CA LEU A 45 -13.97 -1.79 -11.35
C LEU A 45 -14.31 -0.50 -10.54
N PRO A 46 -13.39 0.43 -10.27
CA PRO A 46 -13.72 1.68 -9.57
C PRO A 46 -14.76 2.54 -10.31
N ILE A 47 -14.69 2.61 -11.64
CA ILE A 47 -15.62 3.37 -12.49
C ILE A 47 -16.97 2.66 -12.52
N TYR A 48 -16.98 1.33 -12.64
CA TYR A 48 -18.21 0.54 -12.53
C TYR A 48 -18.91 0.75 -11.18
N LEU A 49 -18.16 0.71 -10.07
CA LEU A 49 -18.67 0.96 -8.72
C LEU A 49 -19.23 2.38 -8.58
N LEU A 50 -18.54 3.38 -9.13
CA LEU A 50 -19.07 4.75 -9.18
C LEU A 50 -20.40 4.80 -9.95
N GLY A 51 -20.54 4.09 -11.06
CA GLY A 51 -21.79 4.02 -11.84
C GLY A 51 -22.98 3.46 -11.05
N LEU A 52 -22.75 2.53 -10.11
CA LEU A 52 -23.81 1.98 -9.26
C LEU A 52 -24.42 3.02 -8.31
N THR A 53 -23.69 4.10 -8.00
CA THR A 53 -24.18 5.16 -7.12
C THR A 53 -25.40 5.89 -7.68
N GLN A 54 -25.59 5.89 -9.00
CA GLN A 54 -26.76 6.50 -9.64
C GLN A 54 -28.08 5.87 -9.18
N LYS A 55 -28.07 4.58 -8.80
CA LYS A 55 -29.25 3.84 -8.32
C LYS A 55 -29.27 3.63 -6.82
N PHE A 56 -28.09 3.43 -6.21
CA PHE A 56 -27.99 2.99 -4.82
C PHE A 56 -27.43 4.05 -3.86
N GLY A 57 -27.05 5.22 -4.38
CA GLY A 57 -26.43 6.29 -3.60
C GLY A 57 -24.95 6.03 -3.29
N PRO A 58 -24.32 6.89 -2.47
CA PRO A 58 -22.88 6.85 -2.23
C PRO A 58 -22.41 5.71 -1.30
N ILE A 59 -23.34 5.03 -0.63
CA ILE A 59 -23.09 3.87 0.23
C ILE A 59 -24.06 2.74 -0.13
N TYR A 60 -23.53 1.60 -0.53
CA TYR A 60 -24.32 0.42 -0.89
C TYR A 60 -23.54 -0.87 -0.62
N ARG A 61 -24.26 -1.99 -0.62
CA ARG A 61 -23.70 -3.34 -0.53
C ARG A 61 -23.72 -4.02 -1.88
N LEU A 62 -22.75 -4.89 -2.14
CA LEU A 62 -22.74 -5.78 -3.30
C LEU A 62 -21.94 -7.05 -3.00
N HIS A 63 -22.10 -8.07 -3.84
CA HIS A 63 -21.33 -9.31 -3.74
C HIS A 63 -20.04 -9.26 -4.58
N LEU A 64 -18.92 -8.92 -3.95
CA LEU A 64 -17.59 -9.06 -4.56
C LEU A 64 -17.14 -10.51 -4.43
N GLY A 65 -17.41 -11.28 -5.49
CA GLY A 65 -17.40 -12.75 -5.49
C GLY A 65 -18.43 -13.34 -4.55
N LEU A 66 -18.01 -14.04 -3.50
CA LEU A 66 -18.92 -14.74 -2.57
C LEU A 66 -19.32 -13.90 -1.35
N GLN A 67 -18.61 -12.81 -1.07
CA GLN A 67 -18.80 -12.02 0.15
C GLN A 67 -19.66 -10.78 -0.09
N ASP A 68 -20.61 -10.50 0.81
CA ASP A 68 -21.32 -9.21 0.89
C ASP A 68 -20.35 -8.15 1.44
N VAL A 69 -20.15 -7.08 0.68
CA VAL A 69 -19.22 -5.98 1.00
C VAL A 69 -19.92 -4.64 0.84
N VAL A 70 -19.66 -3.70 1.75
CA VAL A 70 -20.10 -2.31 1.64
C VAL A 70 -19.07 -1.49 0.87
N VAL A 71 -19.51 -0.66 -0.07
CA VAL A 71 -18.66 0.26 -0.83
C VAL A 71 -19.04 1.70 -0.54
N LEU A 72 -18.02 2.56 -0.37
CA LEU A 72 -18.15 4.00 -0.15
C LEU A 72 -17.58 4.74 -1.37
N ASN A 73 -18.40 5.55 -2.05
CA ASN A 73 -18.03 6.20 -3.31
C ASN A 73 -18.05 7.74 -3.25
N SER A 74 -18.11 8.33 -2.05
CA SER A 74 -18.06 9.78 -1.89
C SER A 74 -17.09 10.21 -0.80
N LYS A 75 -16.46 11.38 -0.99
CA LYS A 75 -15.59 12.01 0.02
C LYS A 75 -16.26 12.05 1.40
N ARG A 76 -17.52 12.48 1.46
CA ARG A 76 -18.31 12.59 2.69
C ARG A 76 -18.41 11.26 3.44
N THR A 77 -18.81 10.19 2.75
CA THR A 77 -18.96 8.86 3.37
C THR A 77 -17.61 8.28 3.80
N ILE A 78 -16.55 8.53 3.03
CA ILE A 78 -15.20 8.06 3.34
C ILE A 78 -14.65 8.80 4.57
N GLU A 79 -14.78 10.13 4.64
CA GLU A 79 -14.32 10.92 5.79
C GLU A 79 -15.14 10.63 7.05
N GLU A 80 -16.44 10.38 6.92
CA GLU A 80 -17.25 9.94 8.06
C GLU A 80 -16.74 8.62 8.65
N ALA A 81 -16.45 7.63 7.79
CA ALA A 81 -15.96 6.33 8.23
C ALA A 81 -14.52 6.41 8.76
N MET A 82 -13.60 6.99 7.97
CA MET A 82 -12.16 6.89 8.23
C MET A 82 -11.63 7.96 9.18
N VAL A 83 -12.34 9.09 9.34
CA VAL A 83 -11.92 10.20 10.22
C VAL A 83 -12.84 10.31 11.42
N LYS A 84 -14.14 10.53 11.20
CA LYS A 84 -15.09 10.77 12.30
C LYS A 84 -15.29 9.51 13.15
N LYS A 85 -15.40 8.35 12.52
CA LYS A 85 -15.54 7.03 13.16
C LYS A 85 -14.25 6.23 13.10
N TRP A 86 -13.12 6.91 13.33
CA TRP A 86 -11.75 6.42 13.14
C TRP A 86 -11.53 4.95 13.53
N ALA A 87 -11.81 4.59 14.78
CA ALA A 87 -11.52 3.25 15.28
C ALA A 87 -12.49 2.18 14.74
N ASP A 88 -13.69 2.56 14.32
CA ASP A 88 -14.78 1.64 13.96
C ASP A 88 -14.51 0.95 12.64
N PHE A 89 -13.80 1.61 11.72
CA PHE A 89 -13.48 1.10 10.38
C PHE A 89 -11.97 0.91 10.14
N ALA A 90 -11.13 1.02 11.17
CA ALA A 90 -9.67 0.90 11.02
C ALA A 90 -9.15 -0.54 10.81
N GLY A 91 -9.99 -1.56 10.94
CA GLY A 91 -9.57 -2.96 10.88
C GLY A 91 -9.23 -3.44 9.48
N ARG A 92 -8.61 -4.63 9.40
CA ARG A 92 -8.31 -5.33 8.14
C ARG A 92 -9.01 -6.70 8.09
N PRO A 93 -9.51 -7.13 6.92
CA PRO A 93 -9.91 -8.52 6.72
C PRO A 93 -8.67 -9.42 6.65
N GLU A 94 -8.85 -10.72 6.84
CA GLU A 94 -7.74 -11.68 6.88
C GLU A 94 -7.97 -12.88 5.93
N PRO A 95 -8.01 -12.64 4.60
CA PRO A 95 -8.14 -13.71 3.62
C PRO A 95 -6.83 -14.51 3.49
N LEU A 96 -6.80 -15.50 2.59
CA LEU A 96 -5.69 -16.46 2.53
C LEU A 96 -4.36 -15.79 2.16
N THR A 97 -4.33 -14.89 1.19
CA THR A 97 -3.08 -14.29 0.74
C THR A 97 -2.44 -13.42 1.81
N TYR A 98 -3.24 -12.75 2.64
CA TYR A 98 -2.76 -11.93 3.75
C TYR A 98 -1.97 -12.82 4.74
N LYS A 99 -2.56 -13.98 5.10
CA LYS A 99 -1.87 -14.99 5.91
C LYS A 99 -0.63 -15.55 5.24
N LEU A 100 -0.62 -15.69 3.91
CA LEU A 100 0.50 -16.24 3.17
C LEU A 100 1.70 -15.29 3.15
N VAL A 101 1.48 -13.99 2.94
CA VAL A 101 2.56 -13.00 2.84
C VAL A 101 3.19 -12.64 4.19
N SER A 102 2.46 -12.87 5.29
CA SER A 102 2.86 -12.52 6.66
C SER A 102 2.89 -13.72 7.61
N ARG A 103 3.23 -14.92 7.11
CA ARG A 103 3.18 -16.16 7.92
C ARG A 103 4.06 -16.11 9.17
N ASN A 104 5.26 -15.57 9.03
CA ASN A 104 6.29 -15.62 10.07
C ASN A 104 6.20 -14.42 11.01
N TYR A 105 5.80 -13.26 10.48
CA TYR A 105 5.88 -11.97 11.16
C TYR A 105 4.65 -11.11 10.87
N PRO A 106 4.20 -10.27 11.82
CA PRO A 106 3.00 -9.45 11.65
C PRO A 106 3.24 -8.29 10.66
N ASP A 107 2.40 -8.23 9.63
CA ASP A 107 2.41 -7.19 8.60
C ASP A 107 1.79 -5.87 9.09
N LEU A 108 2.29 -4.72 8.63
CA LEU A 108 1.77 -3.41 9.03
C LEU A 108 0.60 -2.99 8.14
N SER A 109 0.68 -3.19 6.82
CA SER A 109 -0.35 -2.76 5.87
C SER A 109 -1.64 -3.61 5.92
N LEU A 110 -1.47 -4.91 6.15
CA LEU A 110 -2.50 -5.96 6.18
C LEU A 110 -2.89 -6.38 7.60
N GLY A 111 -2.14 -5.94 8.62
CA GLY A 111 -2.41 -6.21 10.03
C GLY A 111 -3.70 -5.54 10.54
N ASP A 112 -4.42 -6.24 11.41
CA ASP A 112 -5.66 -5.75 11.99
C ASP A 112 -5.45 -4.72 13.11
N TYR A 113 -6.44 -3.86 13.32
CA TYR A 113 -6.36 -2.75 14.24
C TYR A 113 -6.25 -3.21 15.70
N SER A 114 -5.10 -2.96 16.31
CA SER A 114 -4.77 -3.32 17.70
C SER A 114 -3.81 -2.31 18.32
N LEU A 115 -3.61 -2.35 19.64
CA LEU A 115 -2.59 -1.52 20.31
C LEU A 115 -1.18 -1.81 19.79
N LEU A 116 -0.85 -3.08 19.59
CA LEU A 116 0.43 -3.51 19.01
C LEU A 116 0.60 -2.97 17.58
N TRP A 117 -0.43 -3.06 16.75
CA TRP A 117 -0.41 -2.50 15.39
C TRP A 117 -0.21 -0.97 15.39
N LYS A 118 -0.84 -0.24 16.33
CA LYS A 118 -0.61 1.21 16.47
C LYS A 118 0.84 1.52 16.86
N ALA A 119 1.42 0.74 17.77
CA ALA A 119 2.82 0.88 18.16
C ALA A 119 3.76 0.58 16.98
N HIS A 120 3.48 -0.50 16.23
CA HIS A 120 4.21 -0.87 15.02
C HIS A 120 4.18 0.27 13.99
N LYS A 121 2.98 0.80 13.68
CA LYS A 121 2.81 1.93 12.77
C LYS A 121 3.54 3.18 13.25
N LYS A 122 3.47 3.48 14.55
CA LYS A 122 4.15 4.63 15.16
C LYS A 122 5.67 4.52 14.96
N LEU A 123 6.25 3.35 15.22
CA LEU A 123 7.69 3.13 15.06
C LEU A 123 8.15 3.35 13.61
N THR A 124 7.53 2.66 12.64
CA THR A 124 7.89 2.80 11.23
C THR A 124 7.65 4.21 10.71
N ARG A 125 6.57 4.87 11.14
CA ARG A 125 6.28 6.26 10.77
C ARG A 125 7.33 7.22 11.34
N SER A 126 7.77 7.01 12.57
CA SER A 126 8.86 7.79 13.18
C SER A 126 10.19 7.53 12.47
N ALA A 127 10.48 6.31 12.02
CA ALA A 127 11.67 6.02 11.23
C ALA A 127 11.70 6.84 9.94
N LEU A 128 10.57 6.92 9.22
CA LEU A 128 10.45 7.72 8.01
C LEU A 128 10.53 9.23 8.25
N LEU A 129 9.97 9.74 9.35
CA LEU A 129 9.91 11.19 9.61
C LEU A 129 11.09 11.75 10.39
N LEU A 130 11.66 10.97 11.30
CA LEU A 130 12.74 11.38 12.21
C LEU A 130 14.04 10.65 11.91
N GLY A 131 13.98 9.35 11.62
CA GLY A 131 15.16 8.52 11.35
C GLY A 131 15.94 9.00 10.12
N ILE A 132 15.23 9.30 9.04
CA ILE A 132 15.84 9.77 7.79
C ILE A 132 15.59 11.26 7.51
N ARG A 133 15.21 12.05 8.53
CA ARG A 133 14.83 13.46 8.35
C ARG A 133 15.90 14.26 7.58
N ASP A 134 17.15 14.03 7.95
CA ASP A 134 18.28 14.81 7.46
C ASP A 134 18.90 14.21 6.17
N SER A 135 18.62 12.94 5.85
CA SER A 135 19.13 12.23 4.67
C SER A 135 18.11 12.04 3.53
N MET A 136 16.81 12.15 3.81
CA MET A 136 15.74 11.90 2.82
C MET A 136 15.84 12.81 1.60
N GLU A 137 15.95 14.12 1.79
CA GLU A 137 16.02 15.09 0.68
C GLU A 137 17.32 14.92 -0.13
N PRO A 138 18.52 14.84 0.48
CA PRO A 138 19.76 14.57 -0.26
C PRO A 138 19.74 13.29 -1.10
N VAL A 139 19.21 12.18 -0.57
CA VAL A 139 19.15 10.90 -1.30
C VAL A 139 18.22 11.00 -2.52
N VAL A 140 17.07 11.66 -2.39
CA VAL A 140 16.15 11.89 -3.50
C VAL A 140 16.79 12.79 -4.56
N GLU A 141 17.44 13.88 -4.14
CA GLU A 141 18.15 14.80 -5.04
C GLU A 141 19.23 14.06 -5.83
N GLN A 142 20.09 13.30 -5.15
CA GLN A 142 21.21 12.59 -5.77
C GLN A 142 20.74 11.54 -6.78
N LEU A 143 19.82 10.66 -6.41
CA LEU A 143 19.38 9.58 -7.30
C LEU A 143 18.58 10.13 -8.49
N THR A 144 17.84 11.22 -8.31
CA THR A 144 17.14 11.90 -9.41
C THR A 144 18.12 12.60 -10.35
N GLN A 145 19.21 13.17 -9.81
CA GLN A 145 20.28 13.75 -10.63
C GLN A 145 20.98 12.68 -11.49
N GLU A 146 21.33 11.53 -10.90
CA GLU A 146 21.89 10.37 -11.63
C GLU A 146 20.92 9.89 -12.72
N PHE A 147 19.61 9.85 -12.44
CA PHE A 147 18.58 9.58 -13.45
C PHE A 147 18.58 10.60 -14.59
N CYS A 148 18.58 11.91 -14.29
CA CYS A 148 18.60 12.97 -15.29
C CYS A 148 19.85 12.89 -16.18
N GLU A 149 21.02 12.57 -15.61
CA GLU A 149 22.26 12.37 -16.36
C GLU A 149 22.18 11.19 -17.32
N ARG A 150 21.59 10.06 -16.88
CA ARG A 150 21.33 8.91 -17.78
C ARG A 150 20.37 9.27 -18.91
N MET A 151 19.33 10.07 -18.65
CA MET A 151 18.43 10.56 -19.70
C MET A 151 19.13 11.49 -20.70
N ARG A 152 20.03 12.36 -20.21
CA ARG A 152 20.83 13.25 -21.08
C ARG A 152 21.82 12.50 -21.96
N ALA A 153 22.28 11.31 -21.57
CA ALA A 153 23.23 10.51 -22.34
C ALA A 153 22.65 9.93 -23.64
N GLN A 154 21.32 9.89 -23.79
CA GLN A 154 20.62 9.31 -24.93
C GLN A 154 19.62 10.27 -25.59
N PRO A 155 20.07 11.46 -26.06
CA PRO A 155 19.18 12.44 -26.66
C PRO A 155 18.57 11.90 -27.97
N GLY A 156 17.26 12.07 -28.13
CA GLY A 156 16.52 11.63 -29.33
C GLY A 156 16.11 10.16 -29.34
N THR A 157 16.52 9.36 -28.35
CA THR A 157 16.12 7.96 -28.22
C THR A 157 14.81 7.86 -27.42
N PRO A 158 13.77 7.14 -27.92
CA PRO A 158 12.59 6.83 -27.11
C PRO A 158 12.98 6.00 -25.88
N VAL A 159 12.46 6.38 -24.71
CA VAL A 159 12.77 5.73 -23.43
C VAL A 159 11.53 5.06 -22.87
N ALA A 160 11.68 3.82 -22.41
CA ALA A 160 10.67 3.14 -21.59
C ALA A 160 10.65 3.75 -20.17
N ILE A 161 10.03 4.92 -20.03
CA ILE A 161 10.14 5.76 -18.83
C ILE A 161 9.54 5.10 -17.57
N GLU A 162 8.59 4.18 -17.74
CA GLU A 162 7.98 3.42 -16.64
C GLU A 162 9.04 2.61 -15.89
N GLU A 163 9.88 1.86 -16.60
CA GLU A 163 10.94 1.04 -16.00
C GLU A 163 11.98 1.91 -15.28
N GLU A 164 12.26 3.09 -15.85
CA GLU A 164 13.22 4.04 -15.30
C GLU A 164 12.73 4.71 -14.01
N PHE A 165 11.44 5.08 -13.94
CA PHE A 165 10.82 5.56 -12.71
C PHE A 165 10.70 4.46 -11.66
N SER A 166 10.36 3.23 -12.06
CA SER A 166 10.32 2.08 -11.14
C SER A 166 11.70 1.79 -10.55
N LEU A 167 12.76 1.84 -11.36
CA LEU A 167 14.14 1.72 -10.86
C LEU A 167 14.49 2.88 -9.90
N LEU A 168 14.21 4.13 -10.27
CA LEU A 168 14.53 5.31 -9.47
C LEU A 168 13.89 5.25 -8.08
N THR A 169 12.57 5.03 -8.03
CA THR A 169 11.81 4.96 -6.78
C THR A 169 12.17 3.75 -5.93
N CYS A 170 12.44 2.60 -6.56
CA CYS A 170 12.96 1.41 -5.87
C CYS A 170 14.32 1.71 -5.22
N SER A 171 15.23 2.36 -5.95
CA SER A 171 16.51 2.78 -5.39
C SER A 171 16.30 3.72 -4.22
N ILE A 172 15.54 4.81 -4.38
CA ILE A 172 15.28 5.77 -3.29
C ILE A 172 14.81 5.03 -2.03
N ILE A 173 13.78 4.19 -2.12
CA ILE A 173 13.27 3.52 -0.92
C ILE A 173 14.25 2.49 -0.36
N CYS A 174 15.03 1.80 -1.19
CA CYS A 174 16.08 0.90 -0.71
C CYS A 174 17.21 1.64 0.02
N TYR A 175 17.70 2.77 -0.49
CA TYR A 175 18.74 3.56 0.19
C TYR A 175 18.23 4.13 1.52
N LEU A 176 17.01 4.66 1.54
CA LEU A 176 16.42 5.19 2.78
C LEU A 176 16.13 4.09 3.82
N THR A 177 15.95 2.84 3.39
CA THR A 177 15.66 1.71 4.28
C THR A 177 16.92 0.97 4.73
N PHE A 178 17.93 0.81 3.87
CA PHE A 178 19.09 -0.07 4.07
C PHE A 178 20.46 0.64 3.99
N GLY A 179 20.49 1.94 3.73
CA GLY A 179 21.71 2.73 3.66
C GLY A 179 22.61 2.43 2.44
N ASP A 180 23.89 2.80 2.56
CA ASP A 180 24.85 2.90 1.44
C ASP A 180 25.28 1.55 0.86
N LYS A 181 25.12 0.44 1.62
CA LYS A 181 25.49 -0.91 1.17
C LYS A 181 24.80 -1.34 -0.12
N ILE A 182 23.67 -0.71 -0.42
CA ILE A 182 22.94 -0.91 -1.67
C ILE A 182 23.79 -0.58 -2.90
N LYS A 183 24.57 0.50 -2.86
CA LYS A 183 25.46 0.92 -3.95
C LYS A 183 26.71 0.05 -4.01
N ASP A 184 27.34 -0.14 -2.85
CA ASP A 184 28.66 -0.76 -2.73
C ASP A 184 28.67 -2.21 -3.24
N ASP A 185 27.62 -2.97 -2.89
CA ASP A 185 27.49 -4.38 -3.26
C ASP A 185 26.72 -4.58 -4.58
N ASN A 186 26.34 -3.49 -5.27
CA ASN A 186 25.52 -3.51 -6.50
C ASN A 186 24.24 -4.37 -6.35
N LEU A 187 23.51 -4.17 -5.25
CA LEU A 187 22.35 -5.00 -4.87
C LEU A 187 21.05 -4.63 -5.60
N MET A 188 21.01 -3.44 -6.21
CA MET A 188 19.81 -2.89 -6.85
C MET A 188 19.16 -3.78 -7.91
N PRO A 189 19.89 -4.39 -8.85
CA PRO A 189 19.27 -5.28 -9.83
C PRO A 189 18.54 -6.47 -9.19
N ALA A 190 19.12 -7.06 -8.14
CA ALA A 190 18.53 -8.20 -7.43
C ALA A 190 17.30 -7.78 -6.62
N TYR A 191 17.38 -6.64 -5.93
CA TYR A 191 16.33 -6.14 -5.05
C TYR A 191 15.13 -5.65 -5.86
N TYR A 192 15.38 -4.87 -6.91
CA TYR A 192 14.36 -4.42 -7.86
C TYR A 192 13.60 -5.62 -8.45
N LYS A 193 14.33 -6.62 -8.98
CA LYS A 193 13.70 -7.82 -9.54
C LYS A 193 12.85 -8.57 -8.51
N CYS A 194 13.31 -8.66 -7.26
CA CYS A 194 12.56 -9.32 -6.18
C CYS A 194 11.28 -8.57 -5.84
N ILE A 195 11.35 -7.25 -5.62
CA ILE A 195 10.20 -6.39 -5.29
C ILE A 195 9.15 -6.47 -6.40
N GLN A 196 9.59 -6.37 -7.66
CA GLN A 196 8.72 -6.52 -8.84
C GLN A 196 8.04 -7.89 -8.90
N GLU A 197 8.79 -8.99 -8.69
CA GLU A 197 8.21 -10.33 -8.69
C GLU A 197 7.15 -10.51 -7.58
N VAL A 198 7.38 -9.97 -6.38
CA VAL A 198 6.42 -10.05 -5.27
C VAL A 198 5.12 -9.34 -5.65
N LEU A 199 5.18 -8.08 -6.09
CA LEU A 199 3.96 -7.33 -6.41
C LEU A 199 3.24 -7.92 -7.63
N LYS A 200 3.97 -8.26 -8.69
CA LYS A 200 3.42 -8.82 -9.92
C LYS A 200 2.74 -10.17 -9.68
N THR A 201 3.30 -11.01 -8.82
CA THR A 201 2.66 -12.29 -8.48
C THR A 201 1.45 -12.08 -7.59
N TRP A 202 1.58 -11.30 -6.51
CA TRP A 202 0.50 -11.09 -5.54
C TRP A 202 -0.73 -10.45 -6.18
N SER A 203 -0.56 -9.42 -7.01
CA SER A 203 -1.66 -8.73 -7.71
C SER A 203 -2.29 -9.52 -8.86
N HIS A 204 -1.67 -10.61 -9.30
CA HIS A 204 -2.17 -11.40 -10.42
C HIS A 204 -3.51 -12.09 -10.08
N TRP A 205 -4.43 -12.13 -11.05
CA TRP A 205 -5.79 -12.65 -10.87
C TRP A 205 -5.81 -14.08 -10.31
N SER A 206 -4.86 -14.93 -10.70
CA SER A 206 -4.80 -16.32 -10.23
C SER A 206 -4.51 -16.44 -8.73
N ILE A 207 -3.96 -15.40 -8.11
CA ILE A 207 -3.73 -15.32 -6.66
C ILE A 207 -4.91 -14.63 -5.99
N GLN A 208 -5.30 -13.45 -6.48
CA GLN A 208 -6.38 -12.64 -5.92
C GLN A 208 -7.72 -13.39 -5.89
N ILE A 209 -8.00 -14.25 -6.87
CA ILE A 209 -9.24 -15.04 -6.91
C ILE A 209 -9.42 -15.96 -5.70
N VAL A 210 -8.33 -16.38 -5.05
CA VAL A 210 -8.39 -17.28 -3.88
C VAL A 210 -8.89 -16.56 -2.63
N ASP A 211 -8.70 -15.24 -2.53
CA ASP A 211 -9.22 -14.45 -1.41
C ASP A 211 -10.74 -14.24 -1.52
N VAL A 212 -11.23 -14.15 -2.75
CA VAL A 212 -12.63 -13.90 -3.05
C VAL A 212 -13.43 -15.20 -3.15
N ILE A 213 -12.77 -16.29 -3.56
CA ILE A 213 -13.33 -17.64 -3.67
C ILE A 213 -12.46 -18.62 -2.85
N PRO A 214 -12.64 -18.65 -1.51
CA PRO A 214 -11.72 -19.35 -0.60
C PRO A 214 -11.54 -20.84 -0.86
N PHE A 215 -12.54 -21.53 -1.41
CA PHE A 215 -12.44 -22.97 -1.70
C PHE A 215 -11.48 -23.29 -2.85
N LEU A 216 -11.09 -22.31 -3.69
CA LEU A 216 -10.08 -22.51 -4.73
C LEU A 216 -8.69 -22.84 -4.15
N ARG A 217 -8.47 -22.61 -2.85
CA ARG A 217 -7.24 -23.02 -2.15
C ARG A 217 -6.96 -24.53 -2.20
N PHE A 218 -7.99 -25.35 -2.43
CA PHE A 218 -7.87 -26.81 -2.50
C PHE A 218 -7.46 -27.30 -3.90
N PHE A 219 -7.55 -26.44 -4.91
CA PHE A 219 -7.14 -26.75 -6.28
C PHE A 219 -5.66 -26.40 -6.49
N PRO A 220 -4.95 -27.14 -7.36
CA PRO A 220 -3.55 -26.84 -7.67
C PRO A 220 -3.43 -25.47 -8.33
N ASN A 221 -2.66 -24.57 -7.70
CA ASN A 221 -2.43 -23.22 -8.19
C ASN A 221 -0.92 -22.93 -8.33
N PRO A 222 -0.35 -22.91 -9.55
CA PRO A 222 1.07 -22.62 -9.76
C PRO A 222 1.43 -21.17 -9.37
N GLY A 223 0.48 -20.24 -9.45
CA GLY A 223 0.66 -18.85 -9.00
C GLY A 223 1.00 -18.76 -7.52
N LEU A 224 0.30 -19.53 -6.67
CA LEU A 224 0.61 -19.60 -5.23
C LEU A 224 2.00 -20.16 -4.95
N ARG A 225 2.51 -21.09 -5.76
CA ARG A 225 3.88 -21.61 -5.62
C ARG A 225 4.90 -20.52 -5.99
N ARG A 226 4.66 -19.79 -7.08
CA ARG A 226 5.50 -18.67 -7.51
C ARG A 226 5.53 -17.55 -6.48
N LEU A 227 4.38 -17.21 -5.88
CA LEU A 227 4.31 -16.23 -4.79
C LEU A 227 5.10 -16.66 -3.56
N LYS A 228 5.01 -17.95 -3.16
CA LYS A 228 5.81 -18.47 -2.04
C LYS A 228 7.32 -18.34 -2.30
N GLN A 229 7.77 -18.62 -3.52
CA GLN A 229 9.18 -18.43 -3.90
C GLN A 229 9.58 -16.95 -3.88
N ALA A 230 8.69 -16.05 -4.31
CA ALA A 230 8.95 -14.60 -4.23
C ALA A 230 9.03 -14.11 -2.77
N ILE A 231 8.13 -14.61 -1.90
CA ILE A 231 8.16 -14.36 -0.45
C ILE A 231 9.46 -14.86 0.17
N GLU A 232 9.90 -16.08 -0.15
CA GLU A 232 11.14 -16.64 0.39
C GLU A 232 12.37 -15.83 -0.01
N LYS A 233 12.47 -15.40 -1.28
CA LYS A 233 13.54 -14.51 -1.75
C LYS A 233 13.52 -13.15 -1.03
N ARG A 234 12.33 -12.56 -0.88
CA ARG A 234 12.14 -11.29 -0.18
C ARG A 234 12.58 -11.40 1.28
N ASP A 235 12.11 -12.44 1.98
CA ASP A 235 12.43 -12.66 3.39
C ASP A 235 13.93 -12.88 3.57
N HIS A 236 14.58 -13.62 2.66
CA HIS A 236 16.03 -13.77 2.68
C HIS A 236 16.77 -12.44 2.53
N ILE A 237 16.34 -11.57 1.60
CA ILE A 237 16.92 -10.24 1.40
C ILE A 237 16.80 -9.39 2.67
N VAL A 238 15.59 -9.31 3.24
CA VAL A 238 15.33 -8.46 4.41
C VAL A 238 16.01 -9.01 5.65
N GLU A 239 16.03 -10.33 5.85
CA GLU A 239 16.73 -10.96 6.97
C GLU A 239 18.24 -10.75 6.90
N MET A 240 18.85 -10.87 5.71
CA MET A 240 20.26 -10.58 5.52
C MET A 240 20.58 -9.13 5.84
N GLN A 241 19.76 -8.18 5.37
CA GLN A 241 19.93 -6.76 5.71
C GLN A 241 19.76 -6.52 7.21
N LEU A 242 18.75 -7.11 7.84
CA LEU A 242 18.50 -6.97 9.27
C LEU A 242 19.71 -7.44 10.10
N ARG A 243 20.29 -8.60 9.78
CA ARG A 243 21.50 -9.11 10.45
C ARG A 243 22.68 -8.15 10.30
N GLN A 244 22.94 -7.70 9.07
CA GLN A 244 24.04 -6.79 8.79
C GLN A 244 23.90 -5.43 9.50
N HIS A 245 22.68 -4.91 9.62
CA HIS A 245 22.42 -3.69 10.37
C HIS A 245 22.68 -3.91 11.85
N LYS A 246 22.16 -5.00 12.44
CA LYS A 246 22.41 -5.35 13.85
C LYS A 246 23.90 -5.47 14.19
N GLU A 247 24.69 -6.08 13.32
CA GLU A 247 26.14 -6.25 13.54
C GLU A 247 26.93 -4.94 13.51
N SER A 248 26.42 -3.93 12.79
CA SER A 248 27.08 -2.62 12.62
C SER A 248 26.37 -1.46 13.32
N LEU A 249 25.35 -1.76 14.12
CA LEU A 249 24.49 -0.78 14.77
C LEU A 249 25.22 -0.07 15.91
N VAL A 250 25.24 1.26 15.89
CA VAL A 250 25.78 2.09 16.98
C VAL A 250 24.62 2.70 17.76
N ALA A 251 24.54 2.41 19.05
CA ALA A 251 23.48 2.93 19.91
C ALA A 251 23.44 4.47 19.91
N GLY A 252 22.27 5.05 19.67
CA GLY A 252 22.07 6.51 19.62
C GLY A 252 22.38 7.16 18.27
N GLN A 253 22.82 6.39 17.27
CA GLN A 253 23.02 6.84 15.89
C GLN A 253 22.23 5.94 14.94
N TRP A 254 21.68 6.50 13.87
CA TRP A 254 20.96 5.75 12.84
C TRP A 254 21.35 6.26 11.47
N ARG A 255 21.70 5.34 10.57
CA ARG A 255 22.08 5.67 9.18
C ARG A 255 20.85 5.74 8.27
N ASP A 256 19.86 4.90 8.56
CA ASP A 256 18.69 4.63 7.74
C ASP A 256 17.48 4.25 8.62
N MET A 257 16.34 3.95 7.98
CA MET A 257 15.13 3.55 8.70
C MET A 257 15.28 2.22 9.44
N MET A 258 16.10 1.27 8.95
CA MET A 258 16.25 -0.04 9.61
C MET A 258 16.99 0.10 10.93
N ASP A 259 18.07 0.88 10.99
CA ASP A 259 18.78 1.21 12.24
C ASP A 259 17.83 1.85 13.27
N TYR A 260 17.03 2.84 12.84
CA TYR A 260 16.09 3.53 13.70
C TYR A 260 15.05 2.57 14.29
N MET A 261 14.47 1.70 13.44
CA MET A 261 13.47 0.73 13.86
C MET A 261 14.07 -0.34 14.79
N LEU A 262 15.28 -0.83 14.52
CA LEU A 262 15.98 -1.79 15.40
C LEU A 262 16.20 -1.23 16.81
N GLN A 263 16.61 0.04 16.93
CA GLN A 263 16.77 0.68 18.24
C GLN A 263 15.44 0.88 18.97
N GLY A 264 14.37 1.19 18.24
CA GLY A 264 13.03 1.35 18.83
C GLY A 264 12.40 0.04 19.31
N VAL A 265 12.82 -1.11 18.77
CA VAL A 265 12.40 -2.45 19.23
C VAL A 265 13.20 -2.95 20.42
N ALA A 266 14.46 -2.53 20.56
CA ALA A 266 15.32 -2.92 21.68
C ALA A 266 14.92 -2.25 23.02
N GLN A 267 14.05 -1.24 23.00
CA GLN A 267 13.57 -0.54 24.19
C GLN A 267 12.28 -1.19 24.73
N PRO A 268 12.23 -1.58 26.03
CA PRO A 268 11.00 -2.08 26.61
C PRO A 268 9.89 -1.02 26.56
N SER A 269 8.71 -1.41 26.08
CA SER A 269 7.55 -0.52 26.01
C SER A 269 7.10 -0.10 27.42
N MET A 270 7.02 1.20 27.65
CA MET A 270 6.53 1.79 28.92
C MET A 270 5.00 1.69 29.09
N GLU A 271 4.26 1.23 28.07
CA GLU A 271 2.81 1.04 28.14
C GLU A 271 2.47 -0.40 28.56
N GLU A 272 1.87 -0.56 29.74
CA GLU A 272 1.38 -1.85 30.24
C GLU A 272 0.32 -2.43 29.29
N GLY A 273 0.53 -3.66 28.82
CA GLY A 273 -0.49 -4.46 28.12
C GLY A 273 -0.53 -4.41 26.58
N SER A 274 0.36 -3.67 25.90
CA SER A 274 0.34 -3.55 24.42
C SER A 274 1.01 -4.70 23.66
N GLY A 275 1.67 -5.63 24.35
CA GLY A 275 2.66 -6.52 23.73
C GLY A 275 3.94 -5.76 23.34
N GLN A 276 5.06 -6.47 23.24
CA GLN A 276 6.33 -5.87 22.85
C GLN A 276 6.51 -5.93 21.34
N LEU A 277 7.02 -4.84 20.75
CA LEU A 277 7.51 -4.89 19.37
C LEU A 277 8.72 -5.82 19.31
N LEU A 278 8.86 -6.52 18.19
CA LEU A 278 9.89 -7.54 17.96
C LEU A 278 10.58 -7.26 16.64
N GLU A 279 11.74 -7.86 16.40
CA GLU A 279 12.49 -7.73 15.14
C GLU A 279 11.65 -8.16 13.92
N GLY A 280 10.73 -9.11 14.09
CA GLY A 280 9.76 -9.46 13.05
C GLY A 280 8.87 -8.30 12.59
N HIS A 281 8.57 -7.33 13.47
CA HIS A 281 7.87 -6.11 13.10
C HIS A 281 8.77 -5.23 12.21
N VAL A 282 10.04 -5.06 12.57
CA VAL A 282 11.02 -4.33 11.73
C VAL A 282 11.15 -4.98 10.35
N HIS A 283 11.23 -6.31 10.30
CA HIS A 283 11.26 -7.06 9.05
C HIS A 283 10.07 -6.73 8.16
N MET A 284 8.84 -6.84 8.66
CA MET A 284 7.65 -6.58 7.85
C MET A 284 7.43 -5.10 7.54
N ALA A 285 7.85 -4.19 8.42
CA ALA A 285 7.87 -2.77 8.13
C ALA A 285 8.78 -2.45 6.93
N ALA A 286 9.97 -3.07 6.85
CA ALA A 286 10.85 -2.93 5.70
C ALA A 286 10.22 -3.51 4.43
N VAL A 287 9.58 -4.69 4.52
CA VAL A 287 8.82 -5.28 3.40
C VAL A 287 7.76 -4.31 2.87
N ASP A 288 6.96 -3.72 3.76
CA ASP A 288 5.87 -2.79 3.40
C ASP A 288 6.40 -1.50 2.79
N LEU A 289 7.52 -0.96 3.30
CA LEU A 289 8.17 0.22 2.74
C LEU A 289 8.65 -0.05 1.30
N LEU A 290 9.37 -1.15 1.07
CA LEU A 290 9.96 -1.47 -0.23
C LEU A 290 8.90 -1.71 -1.31
N ILE A 291 7.91 -2.57 -1.01
CA ILE A 291 6.85 -2.93 -1.96
C ILE A 291 5.91 -1.74 -2.17
N GLY A 292 5.50 -1.08 -1.08
CA GLY A 292 4.57 0.04 -1.12
C GLY A 292 5.18 1.32 -1.72
N GLY A 293 6.49 1.52 -1.59
CA GLY A 293 7.18 2.76 -2.00
C GLY A 293 7.69 2.80 -3.44
N THR A 294 7.76 1.65 -4.13
CA THR A 294 8.27 1.56 -5.51
C THR A 294 7.19 1.90 -6.54
N GLU A 295 6.29 0.95 -6.82
CA GLU A 295 5.35 1.05 -7.95
C GLU A 295 4.33 2.18 -7.81
N THR A 296 3.92 2.51 -6.59
CA THR A 296 2.91 3.57 -6.36
C THR A 296 3.43 4.93 -6.84
N THR A 297 4.64 5.32 -6.44
CA THR A 297 5.25 6.59 -6.82
C THR A 297 5.66 6.58 -8.30
N ALA A 298 6.24 5.47 -8.79
CA ALA A 298 6.66 5.34 -10.18
C ALA A 298 5.50 5.47 -11.18
N ASN A 299 4.38 4.82 -10.91
CA ASN A 299 3.19 4.93 -11.75
C ASN A 299 2.57 6.34 -11.67
N THR A 300 2.66 7.02 -10.51
CA THR A 300 2.20 8.42 -10.40
C THR A 300 3.04 9.35 -11.28
N LEU A 301 4.37 9.19 -11.28
CA LEU A 301 5.28 9.94 -12.16
C LEU A 301 5.01 9.62 -13.64
N SER A 302 4.76 8.36 -13.97
CA SER A 302 4.42 7.92 -15.33
C SER A 302 3.11 8.57 -15.81
N TRP A 303 2.06 8.59 -14.97
CA TRP A 303 0.83 9.30 -15.27
C TRP A 303 1.05 10.80 -15.46
N ALA A 304 1.89 11.43 -14.64
CA ALA A 304 2.24 12.84 -14.82
C ALA A 304 2.87 13.10 -16.19
N VAL A 305 3.81 12.25 -16.64
CA VAL A 305 4.39 12.33 -17.99
C VAL A 305 3.30 12.19 -19.06
N VAL A 306 2.43 11.18 -18.96
CA VAL A 306 1.31 11.01 -19.91
C VAL A 306 0.43 12.26 -19.96
N PHE A 307 0.07 12.84 -18.81
CA PHE A 307 -0.75 14.05 -18.76
C PHE A 307 -0.07 15.25 -19.40
N LEU A 308 1.24 15.45 -19.17
CA LEU A 308 2.01 16.53 -19.78
C LEU A 308 2.15 16.36 -21.29
N LEU A 309 2.30 15.12 -21.78
CA LEU A 309 2.29 14.83 -23.24
C LEU A 309 0.95 15.18 -23.89
N HIS A 310 -0.16 15.01 -23.16
CA HIS A 310 -1.50 15.39 -23.63
C HIS A 310 -1.83 16.88 -23.44
N HIS A 311 -1.11 17.58 -22.56
CA HIS A 311 -1.33 18.99 -22.22
C HIS A 311 -0.01 19.77 -22.29
N PRO A 312 0.59 19.91 -23.49
CA PRO A 312 1.88 20.58 -23.66
C PRO A 312 1.85 22.05 -23.22
N GLU A 313 0.69 22.70 -23.21
CA GLU A 313 0.49 24.04 -22.67
C GLU A 313 0.74 24.11 -21.15
N ILE A 314 0.42 23.04 -20.41
CA ILE A 314 0.73 22.95 -18.98
C ILE A 314 2.22 22.71 -18.79
N GLN A 315 2.85 21.86 -19.62
CA GLN A 315 4.29 21.66 -19.58
C GLN A 315 5.07 22.98 -19.77
N GLN A 316 4.68 23.79 -20.76
CA GLN A 316 5.30 25.10 -21.01
C GLN A 316 5.15 26.04 -19.83
N ARG A 317 3.95 26.15 -19.25
CA ARG A 317 3.70 27.01 -18.08
C ARG A 317 4.46 26.56 -16.83
N LEU A 318 4.66 25.25 -16.66
CA LEU A 318 5.51 24.72 -15.57
C LEU A 318 6.98 25.05 -15.79
N GLN A 319 7.45 25.00 -17.03
CA GLN A 319 8.82 25.42 -17.38
C GLN A 319 9.00 26.93 -17.17
N GLU A 320 8.03 27.76 -17.55
CA GLU A 320 8.04 29.20 -17.26
C GLU A 320 8.06 29.50 -15.76
N GLU A 321 7.26 28.77 -14.96
CA GLU A 321 7.27 28.89 -13.49
C GLU A 321 8.64 28.51 -12.90
N LEU A 322 9.27 27.45 -13.42
CA LEU A 322 10.62 27.05 -13.01
C LEU A 322 11.69 28.05 -13.46
N ASP A 323 11.62 28.55 -14.69
CA ASP A 323 12.57 29.54 -15.24
C ASP A 323 12.46 30.89 -14.51
N HIS A 324 11.30 31.25 -14.00
CA HIS A 324 11.13 32.43 -13.15
C HIS A 324 11.92 32.28 -11.82
N GLU A 325 11.87 31.11 -11.20
CA GLU A 325 12.55 30.86 -9.91
C GLU A 325 14.05 30.52 -10.06
N LEU A 326 14.43 29.90 -11.18
CA LEU A 326 15.78 29.38 -11.46
C LEU A 326 16.54 30.15 -12.56
N GLY A 327 15.96 31.25 -13.06
CA GLY A 327 16.46 32.00 -14.20
C GLY A 327 17.78 32.76 -13.96
N PRO A 328 18.24 33.56 -14.96
CA PRO A 328 19.51 34.27 -14.89
C PRO A 328 19.56 35.22 -13.68
N GLY A 329 20.40 34.88 -12.69
CA GLY A 329 20.53 35.61 -11.42
C GLY A 329 20.10 34.83 -10.18
N ALA A 330 19.49 33.65 -10.35
CA ALA A 330 19.21 32.75 -9.24
C ALA A 330 20.52 32.23 -8.60
N SER A 331 20.53 32.14 -7.27
CA SER A 331 21.68 31.64 -6.50
C SER A 331 21.81 30.11 -6.51
N SER A 332 20.88 29.40 -7.16
CA SER A 332 20.78 27.94 -7.17
C SER A 332 20.24 27.45 -8.52
N SER A 333 20.71 26.29 -8.96
CA SER A 333 20.20 25.56 -10.13
C SER A 333 19.08 24.56 -9.77
N ARG A 334 18.60 24.59 -8.52
CA ARG A 334 17.50 23.74 -8.03
C ARG A 334 16.61 24.47 -7.02
N VAL A 335 15.33 24.09 -6.98
CA VAL A 335 14.38 24.53 -5.94
C VAL A 335 14.35 23.47 -4.84
N PRO A 336 14.84 23.75 -3.61
CA PRO A 336 14.78 22.77 -2.52
C PRO A 336 13.34 22.56 -2.06
N TYR A 337 13.03 21.41 -1.48
CA TYR A 337 11.65 21.04 -1.15
C TYR A 337 11.01 21.97 -0.10
N LYS A 338 11.82 22.57 0.78
CA LYS A 338 11.38 23.62 1.72
C LYS A 338 10.73 24.83 1.03
N ASP A 339 11.12 25.11 -0.22
CA ASP A 339 10.65 26.25 -1.02
C ASP A 339 9.49 25.87 -1.96
N ARG A 340 8.86 24.69 -1.78
CA ARG A 340 7.76 24.20 -2.63
C ARG A 340 6.62 25.20 -2.85
N ALA A 341 6.36 26.11 -1.90
CA ALA A 341 5.31 27.13 -2.04
C ALA A 341 5.56 28.13 -3.18
N ARG A 342 6.81 28.24 -3.66
CA ARG A 342 7.18 29.07 -4.81
C ARG A 342 6.79 28.49 -6.16
N LEU A 343 6.40 27.21 -6.21
CA LEU A 343 5.95 26.51 -7.42
C LEU A 343 4.47 26.09 -7.30
N PRO A 344 3.53 27.04 -7.19
CA PRO A 344 2.11 26.74 -6.97
C PRO A 344 1.49 25.93 -8.12
N LEU A 345 1.84 26.20 -9.38
CA LEU A 345 1.30 25.47 -10.53
C LEU A 345 1.83 24.03 -10.56
N LEU A 346 3.10 23.80 -10.23
CA LEU A 346 3.65 22.46 -10.08
C LEU A 346 2.89 21.66 -9.01
N ASN A 347 2.68 22.25 -7.83
CA ASN A 347 1.93 21.59 -6.75
C ASN A 347 0.48 21.28 -7.16
N ALA A 348 -0.19 22.22 -7.86
CA ALA A 348 -1.54 22.01 -8.37
C ALA A 348 -1.58 20.89 -9.42
N THR A 349 -0.57 20.81 -10.29
CA THR A 349 -0.46 19.76 -11.31
C THR A 349 -0.29 18.39 -10.66
N ILE A 350 0.61 18.26 -9.68
CA ILE A 350 0.79 17.01 -8.91
C ILE A 350 -0.52 16.61 -8.22
N ALA A 351 -1.22 17.58 -7.60
CA ALA A 351 -2.51 17.32 -6.96
C ALA A 351 -3.57 16.83 -7.96
N GLU A 352 -3.60 17.37 -9.18
CA GLU A 352 -4.56 16.97 -10.21
C GLU A 352 -4.27 15.58 -10.77
N VAL A 353 -2.99 15.21 -10.95
CA VAL A 353 -2.59 13.84 -11.30
C VAL A 353 -3.09 12.85 -10.23
N LEU A 354 -2.84 13.15 -8.95
CA LEU A 354 -3.30 12.33 -7.83
C LEU A 354 -4.84 12.24 -7.74
N ARG A 355 -5.54 13.33 -8.07
CA ARG A 355 -7.01 13.40 -8.06
C ARG A 355 -7.63 12.54 -9.16
N LEU A 356 -7.08 12.60 -10.38
CA LEU A 356 -7.68 11.98 -11.56
C LEU A 356 -7.20 10.54 -11.80
N ARG A 357 -5.97 10.22 -11.38
CA ARG A 357 -5.36 8.88 -11.48
C ARG A 357 -4.73 8.45 -10.15
N PRO A 358 -5.53 8.18 -9.12
CA PRO A 358 -5.03 7.55 -7.91
C PRO A 358 -4.53 6.13 -8.21
N VAL A 359 -3.24 5.86 -7.98
CA VAL A 359 -2.59 4.56 -8.28
C VAL A 359 -3.09 3.39 -7.44
N VAL A 360 -3.78 3.65 -6.32
CA VAL A 360 -4.49 2.65 -5.52
C VAL A 360 -5.98 3.01 -5.48
N PRO A 361 -6.73 2.78 -6.57
CA PRO A 361 -8.03 3.42 -6.79
C PRO A 361 -9.16 2.92 -5.86
N LEU A 362 -8.97 1.78 -5.18
CA LEU A 362 -9.91 1.23 -4.19
C LEU A 362 -9.34 1.19 -2.77
N ALA A 363 -8.17 1.80 -2.54
CA ALA A 363 -7.39 1.62 -1.31
C ALA A 363 -7.17 0.13 -0.96
N LEU A 364 -6.90 -0.17 0.31
CA LEU A 364 -6.94 -1.54 0.84
C LEU A 364 -8.29 -1.80 1.52
N PRO A 365 -8.84 -3.03 1.45
CA PRO A 365 -10.07 -3.38 2.16
C PRO A 365 -10.02 -3.05 3.66
N HIS A 366 -11.12 -2.52 4.18
CA HIS A 366 -11.32 -2.22 5.60
C HIS A 366 -12.32 -3.20 6.24
N ARG A 367 -12.14 -3.47 7.53
CA ARG A 367 -13.05 -4.30 8.34
C ARG A 367 -13.59 -3.49 9.51
N THR A 368 -14.90 -3.58 9.72
CA THR A 368 -15.56 -3.01 10.89
C THR A 368 -15.04 -3.68 12.16
N THR A 369 -14.57 -2.90 13.14
CA THR A 369 -14.01 -3.39 14.40
C THR A 369 -15.07 -3.51 15.51
N ARG A 370 -16.12 -2.68 15.44
CA ARG A 370 -17.25 -2.67 16.38
C ARG A 370 -18.53 -2.20 15.68
N PRO A 371 -19.72 -2.61 16.15
CA PRO A 371 -20.98 -2.07 15.63
C PRO A 371 -21.03 -0.54 15.78
N SER A 372 -21.50 0.15 14.73
CA SER A 372 -21.63 1.61 14.68
C SER A 372 -23.03 2.10 14.99
#